data_AF-A0A6I2FCT4-F1
#
_entry.id   AF-A0A6I2FCT4-F1
#
_cell.length_a   1.000
_cell.length_b   1.000
_cell.length_c   1.000
_cell.angle_alpha   90.00
_cell.angle_beta   90.00
_cell.angle_gamma   90.00
#
_symmetry.space_group_name_H-M   'P 1'
#
loop_
_entity.id
_entity.type
_entity.pdbx_description
1 polymer ?
#
loop_
_entity_poly.entity_id
_entity_poly.type
_entity_poly.pdbx_seq_one_letter_code
_entity_poly.pdbx_strand_id
1 'polypeptide(L)'
;MNSSPIESTARPDRSAAPAARRRGLGLPFLALVGLALLTVPRVVLHDLDLLHEGTFVNLLFVVVPPAVWIAVVLWRRVPMPFVTLLVIGAISGVFLALVHQVLWGVAFGDRPPMLGGNLADLDPTVQSLIMRTFASISSLFTGVVVGVVVGLVGWGLSAALGRRPQR
;
A
#
# COMPACT_ATOMS: atom_id res chain seq x y z
N MET A 1 22.00 -78.09 4.84
CA MET A 1 22.57 -76.77 4.48
C MET A 1 21.82 -76.28 3.26
N ASN A 2 21.15 -75.13 3.17
CA ASN A 2 20.92 -73.95 4.02
C ASN A 2 19.58 -73.36 3.53
N SER A 3 18.55 -73.22 4.36
CA SER A 3 18.09 -71.93 4.95
C SER A 3 18.68 -70.66 4.29
N SER A 4 17.88 -69.90 3.54
CA SER A 4 17.31 -68.63 4.05
C SER A 4 16.59 -67.78 2.98
N PRO A 5 15.55 -67.03 3.40
CA PRO A 5 14.77 -66.07 2.62
C PRO A 5 15.36 -64.64 2.69
N ILE A 6 15.24 -63.87 1.61
CA ILE A 6 15.65 -62.46 1.48
C ILE A 6 14.69 -61.86 0.43
N GLU A 7 14.01 -60.72 0.56
CA GLU A 7 13.93 -59.68 1.57
C GLU A 7 12.87 -58.69 1.08
N SER A 8 12.02 -58.26 2.01
CA SER A 8 11.10 -57.15 1.81
C SER A 8 11.89 -55.89 1.46
N THR A 9 11.68 -55.31 0.27
CA THR A 9 12.14 -53.95 -0.02
C THR A 9 10.96 -53.06 -0.36
N ALA A 10 10.47 -52.49 0.74
CA ALA A 10 9.80 -51.21 0.88
C ALA A 10 9.65 -50.39 -0.42
N ARG A 11 8.38 -50.15 -0.77
CA ARG A 11 7.96 -49.10 -1.69
C ARG A 11 8.55 -47.77 -1.21
N PRO A 12 9.23 -46.98 -2.07
CA PRO A 12 9.77 -45.70 -1.64
C PRO A 12 8.64 -44.80 -1.13
N ASP A 13 8.83 -44.33 0.10
CA ASP A 13 8.06 -43.27 0.73
C ASP A 13 7.93 -42.09 -0.24
N ARG A 14 6.69 -41.63 -0.46
CA ARG A 14 6.40 -40.48 -1.30
C ARG A 14 6.97 -39.27 -0.57
N SER A 15 8.19 -38.93 -0.97
CA SER A 15 8.92 -37.76 -0.51
C SER A 15 7.97 -36.57 -0.42
N ALA A 16 7.91 -36.05 0.80
CA ALA A 16 7.17 -34.89 1.27
C ALA A 16 6.73 -33.93 0.16
N ALA A 17 5.43 -33.61 0.16
CA ALA A 17 4.89 -32.47 -0.56
C ALA A 17 5.81 -31.25 -0.34
N PRO A 18 6.21 -30.52 -1.41
CA PRO A 18 7.08 -29.37 -1.24
C PRO A 18 6.38 -28.38 -0.31
N ALA A 19 6.99 -28.12 0.84
CA ALA A 19 6.58 -27.08 1.76
C ALA A 19 6.29 -25.82 0.94
N ALA A 20 5.03 -25.37 0.99
CA ALA A 20 4.56 -24.22 0.22
C ALA A 20 5.50 -23.05 0.47
N ARG A 21 6.41 -22.82 -0.49
CA ARG A 21 7.43 -21.79 -0.44
C ARG A 21 6.67 -20.49 -0.28
N ARG A 22 6.70 -19.89 0.92
CA ARG A 22 5.96 -18.66 1.23
C ARG A 22 6.30 -17.65 0.14
N ARG A 23 5.35 -17.41 -0.78
CA ARG A 23 5.53 -16.43 -1.85
C ARG A 23 5.45 -15.06 -1.20
N GLY A 24 6.59 -14.61 -0.68
CA GLY A 24 6.72 -13.27 -0.14
C GLY A 24 6.40 -12.23 -1.20
N LEU A 25 5.98 -11.04 -0.75
CA LEU A 25 5.97 -9.83 -1.57
C LEU A 25 7.36 -9.77 -2.23
N GLY A 26 7.43 -9.64 -3.56
CA GLY A 26 8.69 -9.78 -4.31
C GLY A 26 9.71 -8.66 -4.09
N LEU A 27 9.54 -7.86 -3.04
CA LEU A 27 10.38 -6.76 -2.61
C LEU A 27 10.57 -6.83 -1.08
N PRO A 28 11.74 -6.43 -0.56
CA PRO A 28 11.95 -6.34 0.88
C PRO A 28 11.03 -5.27 1.49
N PHE A 29 10.62 -5.46 2.75
CA PHE A 29 9.71 -4.54 3.43
C PHE A 29 10.19 -3.08 3.40
N LEU A 30 11.50 -2.85 3.57
CA LEU A 30 12.11 -1.52 3.51
C LEU A 30 11.90 -0.84 2.13
N ALA A 31 11.88 -1.60 1.04
CA ALA A 31 11.58 -1.05 -0.28
C ALA A 31 10.10 -0.67 -0.41
N LEU A 32 9.18 -1.43 0.20
CA LEU A 32 7.76 -1.08 0.22
C LEU A 32 7.54 0.24 0.99
N VAL A 33 8.19 0.37 2.14
CA VAL A 33 8.18 1.58 2.95
C VAL A 33 8.78 2.76 2.18
N GLY A 34 9.95 2.58 1.55
CA GLY A 34 10.61 3.62 0.75
C GLY A 34 9.77 4.09 -0.43
N LEU A 35 9.07 3.17 -1.11
CA LEU A 35 8.13 3.53 -2.18
C LEU A 35 6.93 4.30 -1.62
N ALA A 36 6.34 3.85 -0.51
CA ALA A 36 5.21 4.53 0.12
C ALA A 36 5.57 5.96 0.57
N LEU A 37 6.80 6.18 1.07
CA LEU A 37 7.30 7.49 1.48
C LEU A 37 7.32 8.52 0.35
N LEU A 38 7.29 8.11 -0.93
CA LEU A 38 7.20 9.04 -2.06
C LEU A 38 5.92 9.88 -2.05
N THR A 39 4.88 9.46 -1.32
CA THR A 39 3.63 10.22 -1.18
C THR A 39 3.72 11.32 -0.13
N VAL A 40 4.60 11.18 0.88
CA VAL A 40 4.72 12.11 2.02
C VAL A 40 5.01 13.54 1.60
N PRO A 41 5.94 13.85 0.67
CA PRO A 41 6.20 15.23 0.27
C PRO A 41 4.95 15.96 -0.22
N ARG A 42 4.09 15.29 -1.00
CA ARG A 42 2.82 15.89 -1.44
C ARG A 42 1.94 16.22 -0.25
N VAL A 43 1.76 15.28 0.66
CA VAL A 43 0.85 15.43 1.81
C VAL A 43 1.29 16.62 2.66
N VAL A 44 2.58 16.71 2.98
CA VAL A 44 3.12 17.84 3.74
C VAL A 44 2.87 19.16 3.01
N LEU A 45 3.14 19.23 1.71
CA LEU A 45 2.95 20.47 0.95
C LEU A 45 1.46 20.84 0.77
N HIS A 46 0.56 19.85 0.69
CA HIS A 46 -0.88 20.05 0.60
C HIS A 46 -1.46 20.52 1.93
N ASP A 47 -1.06 19.90 3.06
CA ASP A 47 -1.50 20.29 4.40
C ASP A 47 -1.00 21.69 4.81
N LEU A 48 0.13 22.13 4.25
CA LEU A 48 0.68 23.48 4.42
C LEU A 48 0.09 24.51 3.44
N ASP A 49 -0.89 24.11 2.62
CA ASP A 49 -1.52 24.95 1.60
C ASP A 49 -0.53 25.52 0.55
N LEU A 50 0.59 24.83 0.32
CA LEU A 50 1.59 25.21 -0.67
C LEU A 50 1.29 24.61 -2.05
N LEU A 51 0.57 23.49 -2.09
CA LEU A 51 0.10 22.85 -3.32
C LEU A 51 -1.37 23.13 -3.56
N HIS A 52 -1.63 23.95 -4.56
CA HIS A 52 -2.99 24.29 -4.98
C HIS A 52 -3.56 23.22 -5.92
N GLU A 53 -4.79 22.80 -5.65
CA GLU A 53 -5.51 21.86 -6.48
C GLU A 53 -5.75 22.42 -7.89
N GLY A 54 -5.82 21.53 -8.89
CA GLY A 54 -5.95 21.94 -10.30
C GLY A 54 -4.66 22.46 -10.96
N THR A 55 -3.57 22.64 -10.22
CA THR A 55 -2.27 23.03 -10.81
C THR A 55 -1.51 21.83 -11.41
N PHE A 56 -0.69 22.12 -12.41
CA PHE A 56 0.22 21.12 -13.01
C PHE A 56 1.20 20.54 -11.98
N VAL A 57 1.68 21.37 -11.05
CA VAL A 57 2.60 20.94 -9.99
C VAL A 57 1.92 19.92 -9.07
N ASN A 58 0.70 20.19 -8.60
CA ASN A 58 -0.05 19.22 -7.80
C ASN A 58 -0.29 17.91 -8.57
N LEU A 59 -0.62 17.98 -9.87
CA LEU A 59 -0.77 16.78 -10.71
C LEU A 59 0.50 15.92 -10.72
N LEU A 60 1.67 16.53 -10.83
CA LEU A 60 2.95 15.82 -10.81
C LEU A 60 3.11 15.04 -9.49
N PHE A 61 2.85 15.69 -8.35
CA PHE A 61 2.93 15.05 -7.04
C PHE A 61 1.88 13.95 -6.81
N VAL A 62 0.73 14.02 -7.49
CA VAL A 62 -0.30 12.95 -7.45
C VAL A 62 0.11 11.75 -8.29
N VAL A 63 0.65 11.97 -9.50
CA VAL A 63 0.86 10.91 -10.50
C VAL A 63 2.24 10.25 -10.38
N VAL A 64 3.28 11.00 -10.03
CA VAL A 64 4.66 10.49 -10.00
C VAL A 64 4.82 9.32 -9.02
N PRO A 65 4.38 9.39 -7.74
CA PRO A 65 4.58 8.28 -6.81
C PRO A 65 3.93 6.97 -7.30
N PRO A 66 2.64 6.93 -7.69
CA PRO A 66 2.03 5.74 -8.27
C PRO A 66 2.73 5.22 -9.53
N ALA A 67 3.17 6.12 -10.42
CA ALA A 67 3.88 5.74 -11.64
C ALA A 67 5.22 5.07 -11.31
N VAL A 68 5.96 5.59 -10.33
CA VAL A 68 7.22 4.99 -9.85
C VAL A 68 6.95 3.60 -9.24
N TRP A 69 5.88 3.43 -8.46
CA TRP A 69 5.53 2.13 -7.89
C TRP A 69 5.30 1.07 -8.98
N ILE A 70 4.50 1.42 -10.00
CA ILE A 70 4.24 0.54 -11.15
C ILE A 70 5.55 0.24 -11.87
N ALA A 71 6.35 1.25 -12.17
CA ALA A 71 7.62 1.09 -12.88
C ALA A 71 8.56 0.11 -12.16
N VAL A 72 8.69 0.23 -10.83
CA VAL A 72 9.52 -0.68 -10.03
C VAL A 72 8.98 -2.10 -10.05
N VAL A 73 7.66 -2.28 -9.89
CA VAL A 73 7.01 -3.60 -9.92
C VAL A 73 7.22 -4.30 -11.27
N LEU A 74 7.08 -3.56 -12.37
CA LEU A 74 7.30 -4.08 -13.73
C LEU A 74 8.78 -4.39 -13.97
N TRP A 75 9.69 -3.48 -13.62
CA TRP A 75 11.13 -3.66 -13.83
C TRP A 75 11.67 -4.83 -13.01
N ARG A 76 11.24 -4.97 -11.76
CA ARG A 76 11.66 -6.07 -10.87
C ARG A 76 10.91 -7.37 -11.12
N ARG A 77 9.96 -7.39 -12.06
CA ARG A 77 9.12 -8.56 -12.41
C ARG A 77 8.52 -9.22 -11.16
N VAL A 78 7.94 -8.40 -10.29
CA VAL A 78 7.42 -8.86 -9.00
C VAL A 78 6.30 -9.90 -9.24
N PRO A 79 6.34 -11.08 -8.59
CA PRO A 79 5.42 -12.18 -8.87
C PRO A 79 3.96 -11.88 -8.51
N MET A 80 3.74 -11.00 -7.54
CA MET A 80 2.41 -10.60 -7.05
C MET A 80 2.26 -9.06 -7.16
N PRO A 81 2.15 -8.50 -8.38
CA PRO A 81 2.19 -7.05 -8.60
C PRO A 81 1.02 -6.34 -7.92
N PHE A 82 -0.20 -6.89 -8.03
CA PHE A 82 -1.40 -6.34 -7.39
C PHE A 82 -1.24 -6.21 -5.87
N VAL A 83 -0.90 -7.32 -5.20
CA VAL A 83 -0.78 -7.37 -3.74
C VAL A 83 0.35 -6.45 -3.26
N THR A 84 1.45 -6.37 -4.01
CA THR A 84 2.57 -5.50 -3.68
C THR A 84 2.17 -4.03 -3.71
N LEU A 85 1.45 -3.60 -4.76
CA LEU A 85 0.97 -2.22 -4.90
C LEU A 85 -0.13 -1.88 -3.90
N LEU A 86 -1.00 -2.84 -3.57
CA LEU A 86 -2.00 -2.70 -2.51
C LEU A 86 -1.33 -2.44 -1.15
N VAL A 87 -0.28 -3.21 -0.81
CA VAL A 87 0.47 -3.03 0.44
C VAL A 87 1.18 -1.68 0.47
N ILE A 88 1.80 -1.25 -0.64
CA ILE A 88 2.41 0.10 -0.73
C ILE A 88 1.34 1.19 -0.53
N GLY A 89 0.16 1.05 -1.14
CA GLY A 89 -0.97 1.95 -0.93
C GLY A 89 -1.45 1.99 0.52
N ALA A 90 -1.56 0.84 1.18
CA ALA A 90 -1.93 0.76 2.60
C ALA A 90 -0.90 1.45 3.51
N ILE A 91 0.40 1.21 3.29
CA ILE A 91 1.47 1.91 4.03
C ILE A 91 1.42 3.42 3.76
N SER A 92 1.14 3.83 2.52
CA SER A 92 0.97 5.24 2.17
C SER A 92 -0.24 5.86 2.89
N GLY A 93 -1.34 5.12 3.05
CA GLY A 93 -2.50 5.55 3.84
C GLY A 93 -2.17 5.74 5.32
N VAL A 94 -1.30 4.89 5.88
CA VAL A 94 -0.78 5.08 7.24
C VAL A 94 0.06 6.35 7.33
N PHE A 95 0.96 6.59 6.36
CA PHE A 95 1.74 7.82 6.33
C PHE A 95 0.88 9.07 6.16
N LEU A 96 -0.13 9.02 5.30
CA LEU A 96 -1.10 10.09 5.13
C LEU A 96 -1.81 10.41 6.46
N ALA A 97 -2.30 9.39 7.16
CA ALA A 97 -2.92 9.56 8.47
C ALA A 97 -1.95 10.21 9.46
N LEU A 98 -0.71 9.69 9.56
CA LEU A 98 0.30 10.22 10.48
C LEU A 98 0.64 11.68 10.17
N VAL A 99 0.85 12.04 8.91
CA VAL A 99 1.16 13.42 8.51
C VAL A 99 0.01 14.36 8.85
N HIS A 100 -1.24 14.01 8.53
CA HIS A 100 -2.41 14.80 8.94
C HIS A 100 -2.51 14.96 10.45
N GLN A 101 -2.21 13.90 11.23
CA GLN A 101 -2.25 13.99 12.69
C GLN A 101 -1.14 14.89 13.25
N VAL A 102 0.06 14.83 12.68
CA VAL A 102 1.21 15.65 13.09
C VAL A 102 1.02 17.11 12.67
N LEU A 103 0.53 17.36 11.46
CA LEU A 103 0.34 18.69 10.90
C LEU A 103 -1.02 19.32 11.27
N TRP A 104 -1.90 18.60 11.96
CA TRP A 104 -3.26 19.07 12.29
C TRP A 104 -3.31 20.49 12.86
N GLY A 105 -2.45 20.79 13.85
CA GLY A 105 -2.42 22.12 14.47
C GLY A 105 -1.90 23.21 13.55
N VAL A 106 -1.01 22.88 12.62
CA VAL A 106 -0.46 23.82 11.63
C VAL A 106 -1.47 24.08 10.51
N ALA A 107 -2.09 23.03 10.00
CA ALA A 107 -3.04 23.10 8.89
C ALA A 107 -4.33 23.87 9.26
N PHE A 108 -4.80 23.72 10.50
CA PHE A 108 -6.07 24.32 10.93
C PHE A 108 -5.94 25.50 11.91
N GLY A 109 -4.80 25.65 12.60
CA GLY A 109 -4.56 26.74 13.54
C GLY A 109 -5.72 26.97 14.52
N ASP A 110 -6.19 28.21 14.60
CA ASP A 110 -7.30 28.63 15.47
C ASP A 110 -8.69 28.29 14.91
N ARG A 111 -8.76 27.66 13.72
CA ARG A 111 -10.02 27.30 13.04
C ARG A 111 -10.09 25.80 12.77
N PRO A 112 -10.07 24.94 13.81
CA PRO A 112 -10.22 23.51 13.63
C PRO A 112 -11.56 23.17 12.99
N PRO A 113 -11.63 22.10 12.19
CA PRO A 113 -12.91 21.63 11.66
C PRO A 113 -13.82 21.20 12.82
N MET A 114 -15.06 21.69 12.80
CA MET A 114 -16.07 21.45 13.85
C MET A 114 -17.24 20.64 13.31
N LEU A 115 -17.87 19.89 14.20
CA LEU A 115 -19.11 19.18 13.88
C LEU A 115 -20.27 20.19 13.86
N GLY A 116 -21.23 19.98 12.96
CA GLY A 116 -22.41 20.83 12.83
C GLY A 116 -23.68 20.21 13.39
N GLY A 117 -24.79 20.96 13.33
CA GLY A 117 -26.12 20.48 13.70
C GLY A 117 -26.21 20.05 15.16
N ASN A 118 -26.84 18.89 15.41
CA ASN A 118 -27.05 18.35 16.77
C ASN A 118 -25.75 18.01 17.54
N LEU A 119 -24.58 18.13 16.90
CA LEU A 119 -23.28 17.84 17.49
C LEU A 119 -22.42 19.10 17.71
N ALA A 120 -22.95 20.28 17.38
CA ALA A 120 -22.20 21.54 17.46
C ALA A 120 -21.83 21.93 18.91
N ASP A 121 -22.65 21.54 19.87
CA ASP A 121 -22.48 21.87 21.30
C ASP A 121 -21.63 20.83 22.06
N LEU A 122 -21.06 19.83 21.36
CA LEU A 122 -20.14 18.88 21.99
C LEU A 122 -18.88 19.59 22.49
N ASP A 123 -18.29 19.05 23.55
CA ASP A 123 -17.01 19.51 24.06
C ASP A 123 -15.96 19.58 22.93
N PRO A 124 -15.19 20.68 22.80
CA PRO A 124 -14.22 20.86 21.72
C PRO A 124 -13.19 19.73 21.63
N THR A 125 -12.82 19.11 22.76
CA THR A 125 -11.90 17.97 22.80
C THR A 125 -12.54 16.75 22.14
N VAL A 126 -13.82 16.49 22.42
CA VAL A 126 -14.58 15.39 21.83
C VAL A 126 -14.74 15.61 20.32
N GLN A 127 -15.08 16.83 19.88
CA GLN A 127 -15.17 17.13 18.45
C GLN A 127 -13.84 16.90 17.73
N SER A 128 -12.73 17.39 18.31
CA SER A 128 -11.39 17.19 17.77
C SER A 128 -11.04 15.70 17.67
N LEU A 129 -11.31 14.91 18.71
CA LEU A 129 -11.06 13.47 18.70
C LEU A 129 -11.85 12.75 17.60
N ILE A 130 -13.13 13.09 17.42
CA ILE A 130 -13.98 12.53 16.38
C ILE A 130 -13.41 12.89 15.00
N MET A 131 -13.16 14.17 14.74
CA MET A 131 -12.66 14.64 13.44
C MET A 131 -11.31 14.01 13.08
N ARG A 132 -10.40 13.92 14.05
CA ARG A 132 -9.08 13.28 13.85
C ARG A 132 -9.19 11.78 13.59
N THR A 133 -10.14 11.11 14.24
CA THR A 133 -10.43 9.69 13.99
C THR A 133 -10.97 9.48 12.57
N PHE A 134 -11.94 10.28 12.15
CA PHE A 134 -12.48 10.23 10.79
C PHE A 134 -11.42 10.53 9.73
N ALA A 135 -10.58 11.55 9.95
CA ALA A 135 -9.46 11.86 9.06
C ALA A 135 -8.48 10.68 8.94
N SER A 136 -8.19 10.00 10.06
CA SER A 136 -7.30 8.84 10.07
C SER A 136 -7.88 7.65 9.29
N ILE A 137 -9.16 7.33 9.53
CA ILE A 137 -9.85 6.25 8.80
C ILE A 137 -9.93 6.58 7.30
N SER A 138 -10.29 7.81 6.97
CA SER A 138 -10.36 8.29 5.58
C SER A 138 -9.00 8.22 4.88
N SER A 139 -7.91 8.52 5.59
CA SER A 139 -6.54 8.43 5.08
C SER A 139 -6.16 6.99 4.73
N LEU A 140 -6.48 6.04 5.63
CA LEU A 140 -6.27 4.62 5.38
C LEU A 140 -7.09 4.13 4.18
N PHE A 141 -8.37 4.51 4.14
CA PHE A 141 -9.27 4.15 3.05
C PHE A 141 -8.75 4.70 1.70
N THR A 142 -8.35 5.96 1.67
CA THR A 142 -7.72 6.60 0.50
C THR A 142 -6.49 5.83 0.04
N GLY A 143 -5.58 5.50 0.95
CA GLY A 143 -4.37 4.72 0.62
C GLY A 143 -4.69 3.35 0.04
N VAL A 144 -5.67 2.64 0.61
CA VAL A 144 -6.14 1.34 0.10
C VAL A 144 -6.75 1.49 -1.28
N VAL A 145 -7.64 2.46 -1.50
CA VAL A 145 -8.26 2.71 -2.82
C VAL A 145 -7.20 3.01 -3.87
N VAL A 146 -6.24 3.88 -3.58
CA VAL A 146 -5.10 4.15 -4.46
C VAL A 146 -4.32 2.86 -4.75
N GLY A 147 -4.01 2.07 -3.71
CA GLY A 147 -3.32 0.78 -3.85
C GLY A 147 -4.08 -0.21 -4.73
N VAL A 148 -5.40 -0.28 -4.62
CA VAL A 148 -6.27 -1.11 -5.48
C VAL A 148 -6.20 -0.65 -6.93
N VAL A 149 -6.44 0.65 -7.18
CA VAL A 149 -6.44 1.20 -8.54
C VAL A 149 -5.08 0.99 -9.22
N VAL A 150 -4.01 1.39 -8.54
CA VAL A 150 -2.63 1.24 -9.04
C VAL A 150 -2.26 -0.24 -9.19
N GLY A 151 -2.70 -1.08 -8.25
CA GLY A 151 -2.51 -2.53 -8.28
C GLY A 151 -3.16 -3.18 -9.49
N LEU A 152 -4.39 -2.80 -9.82
CA LEU A 152 -5.10 -3.29 -11.01
C LEU A 152 -4.37 -2.89 -12.29
N VAL A 153 -3.91 -1.63 -12.38
CA VAL A 153 -3.12 -1.14 -13.52
C VAL A 153 -1.81 -1.92 -13.64
N GLY A 154 -1.03 -2.02 -12.55
CA GLY A 154 0.26 -2.71 -12.55
C GLY A 154 0.13 -4.21 -12.88
N TRP A 155 -0.93 -4.86 -12.39
CA TRP A 155 -1.25 -6.24 -12.75
C TRP A 155 -1.62 -6.38 -14.23
N GLY A 156 -2.50 -5.51 -14.75
CA GLY A 156 -2.91 -5.52 -16.15
C GLY A 156 -1.72 -5.32 -17.09
N LEU A 157 -0.83 -4.39 -16.77
CA LEU A 157 0.42 -4.15 -17.53
C LEU A 157 1.36 -5.35 -17.46
N SER A 158 1.54 -5.95 -16.27
CA SER A 158 2.37 -7.15 -16.11
C SER A 158 1.85 -8.31 -16.96
N ALA A 159 0.53 -8.51 -17.00
CA ALA A 159 -0.11 -9.55 -17.80
C ALA A 159 0.06 -9.28 -19.30
N ALA A 160 -0.13 -8.03 -19.75
CA ALA A 160 0.05 -7.66 -21.16
C ALA A 160 1.50 -7.83 -21.63
N LEU A 161 2.48 -7.46 -20.81
CA LEU A 161 3.90 -7.58 -21.13
C LEU A 161 4.40 -9.03 -21.05
N GLY A 162 3.88 -9.84 -20.13
CA GLY A 162 4.22 -11.25 -19.99
C GLY A 162 3.61 -12.16 -21.06
N ARG A 163 2.56 -11.71 -21.75
CA ARG A 163 1.89 -12.44 -22.84
C ARG A 163 2.57 -12.31 -24.21
N ARG A 164 3.76 -11.72 -24.32
CA ARG A 164 4.45 -11.62 -25.63
C ARG A 164 4.68 -13.03 -26.20
N PRO A 165 4.04 -13.40 -27.33
CA PRO A 165 4.30 -14.67 -27.99
C PRO A 165 5.74 -14.64 -28.50
N GLN A 166 6.49 -15.72 -28.27
CA GLN A 166 7.70 -15.99 -29.02
C GLN A 166 7.31 -16.02 -30.50
N ARG A 167 7.71 -14.98 -31.25
CA ARG A 167 7.75 -15.00 -32.71
C ARG A 167 9.09 -15.54 -33.15
#